data_AF-A0A6V7M399-F1
#
_entry.id   AF-A0A6V7M399-F1
#
_cell.length_a   1.000
_cell.length_b   1.000
_cell.length_c   1.000
_cell.angle_alpha   90.00
_cell.angle_beta   90.00
_cell.angle_gamma   90.00
#
_symmetry.space_group_name_H-M   'P 1'
#
loop_
_entity.id
_entity.type
_entity.pdbx_description
1 polymer ?
#
loop_
_entity_poly.entity_id
_entity_poly.type
_entity_poly.pdbx_seq_one_letter_code
_entity_poly.pdbx_strand_id
1 'polypeptide(L)'
;DAQLVSSAVTSNVSDGLRSTIMTTAGVSMMFYVSPQLAFVGLSLVPPIVGLAIVYGRFIKKISKEVQNSLAVLNTTAEERISNIRTVKAFAQESNEMKRYSKRLDELLDLCYKESWYRGVFFGLTGFSGYAIILSVLYYGGVMLAESTISVGNLSAFLLYAGYTGISINGISNFYTELNRALGASSRLFEFIDRKPRIPISGGKILSHPLTGDILFNNINFSYPARDNCPILKDFNLHLKECSVNAIVGPSGSGKSTIALLLLRLYDPMAGGILLDGNDLKELDPVWVKNQIGFVAQEPVLFSGTIRENIGYGREEASEEEILEAARLANVLEFTERMSAGLDTLVGERGITLSGGQRQRVAIARALIK
;
A
#
# COMPACT_ATOMS: atom_id res chain seq x y z
N ASP A 1 -5.69 1.68 4.16
CA ASP A 1 -5.88 1.00 5.47
C ASP A 1 -6.15 1.97 6.63
N ALA A 2 -5.28 2.93 6.93
CA ALA A 2 -5.51 3.87 8.05
C ALA A 2 -6.86 4.63 7.98
N GLN A 3 -7.22 5.16 6.80
CA GLN A 3 -8.51 5.83 6.59
C GLN A 3 -9.71 4.89 6.81
N LEU A 4 -9.60 3.61 6.45
CA LEU A 4 -10.66 2.63 6.68
C LEU A 4 -10.87 2.37 8.17
N VAL A 5 -9.77 2.23 8.93
CA VAL A 5 -9.84 2.06 10.39
C VAL A 5 -10.43 3.30 11.05
N SER A 6 -9.99 4.50 10.64
CA SER A 6 -10.54 5.76 11.14
C SER A 6 -12.04 5.87 10.89
N SER A 7 -12.49 5.67 9.64
CA SER A 7 -13.91 5.76 9.26
C SER A 7 -14.77 4.74 10.00
N ALA A 8 -14.21 3.55 10.25
CA ALA A 8 -14.90 2.51 11.00
C ALA A 8 -15.20 2.95 12.44
N VAL A 9 -14.23 3.57 13.12
CA VAL A 9 -14.40 4.05 14.49
C VAL A 9 -15.28 5.30 14.57
N THR A 10 -15.14 6.24 13.62
CA THR A 10 -15.79 7.56 13.72
C THR A 10 -17.24 7.58 13.23
N SER A 11 -17.55 6.94 12.09
CA SER A 11 -18.90 6.97 11.50
C SER A 11 -19.58 5.61 11.61
N ASN A 12 -18.88 4.56 11.21
CA ASN A 12 -19.52 3.27 10.99
C ASN A 12 -20.09 2.67 12.28
N VAL A 13 -19.40 2.77 13.43
CA VAL A 13 -19.96 2.33 14.74
C VAL A 13 -21.24 3.08 15.08
N SER A 14 -21.28 4.39 14.86
CA SER A 14 -22.47 5.21 15.13
C SER A 14 -23.64 4.78 14.22
N ASP A 15 -23.36 4.62 12.93
CA ASP A 15 -24.35 4.19 11.94
C ASP A 15 -24.87 2.77 12.23
N GLY A 16 -23.98 1.86 12.65
CA GLY A 16 -24.32 0.52 13.08
C GLY A 16 -25.21 0.50 14.32
N LEU A 17 -24.88 1.31 15.33
CA LEU A 17 -25.66 1.43 16.56
C LEU A 17 -27.05 2.02 16.28
N ARG A 18 -27.12 3.11 15.51
CA ARG A 18 -28.38 3.70 15.04
C ARG A 18 -29.23 2.68 14.30
N SER A 19 -28.63 1.95 13.36
CA SER A 19 -29.33 0.95 12.54
C SER A 19 -29.82 -0.22 13.39
N THR A 20 -29.04 -0.64 14.39
CA THR A 20 -29.44 -1.69 15.35
C THR A 20 -30.65 -1.25 16.16
N ILE A 21 -30.63 -0.02 16.71
CA ILE A 21 -31.75 0.54 17.48
C ILE A 21 -32.99 0.71 16.60
N MET A 22 -32.84 1.24 15.38
CA MET A 22 -33.95 1.42 14.44
C MET A 22 -34.58 0.08 14.04
N THR A 23 -33.77 -0.96 13.82
CA THR A 23 -34.27 -2.28 13.47
C THR A 23 -35.04 -2.90 14.64
N THR A 24 -34.48 -2.87 15.86
CA THR A 24 -35.13 -3.47 17.03
C THR A 24 -36.41 -2.73 17.40
N ALA A 25 -36.40 -1.39 17.41
CA ALA A 25 -37.58 -0.58 17.67
C ALA A 25 -38.64 -0.75 16.57
N GLY A 26 -38.24 -0.71 15.30
CA GLY A 26 -39.13 -0.88 14.16
C GLY A 26 -39.85 -2.22 14.17
N VAL A 27 -39.12 -3.32 14.34
CA VAL A 27 -39.70 -4.67 14.44
C VAL A 27 -40.62 -4.77 15.66
N SER A 28 -40.21 -4.28 16.83
CA SER A 28 -41.02 -4.34 18.05
C SER A 28 -42.34 -3.57 17.89
N MET A 29 -42.30 -2.38 17.29
CA MET A 29 -43.49 -1.57 17.02
C MET A 29 -44.39 -2.21 15.97
N MET A 30 -43.84 -2.89 14.97
CA MET A 30 -44.65 -3.66 14.00
C MET A 30 -45.47 -4.76 14.69
N PHE A 31 -44.85 -5.52 15.61
CA PHE A 31 -45.56 -6.54 16.40
C PHE A 31 -46.56 -5.92 17.37
N TYR A 32 -46.25 -4.77 17.97
CA TYR A 32 -47.19 -4.06 18.85
C TYR A 32 -48.44 -3.57 18.11
N VAL A 33 -48.28 -3.04 16.90
CA VAL A 33 -49.39 -2.51 16.09
C VAL A 33 -50.28 -3.63 15.54
N SER A 34 -49.69 -4.67 14.95
CA SER A 34 -50.45 -5.81 14.45
C SER A 34 -49.55 -7.05 14.31
N PRO A 35 -49.66 -8.03 15.22
CA PRO A 35 -48.94 -9.29 15.09
C PRO A 35 -49.26 -10.05 13.80
N GLN A 36 -50.52 -9.99 13.32
CA GLN A 36 -50.96 -10.69 12.11
C GLN A 36 -50.24 -10.13 10.87
N LEU A 37 -50.18 -8.80 10.71
CA LEU A 37 -49.45 -8.17 9.61
C LEU A 37 -47.94 -8.40 9.70
N ALA A 38 -47.39 -8.42 10.93
CA ALA A 38 -45.99 -8.71 11.16
C ALA A 38 -45.61 -10.12 10.66
N PHE A 39 -46.44 -11.15 10.93
CA PHE A 39 -46.22 -12.49 10.42
C PHE A 39 -46.34 -12.59 8.90
N VAL A 40 -47.31 -11.90 8.29
CA VAL A 40 -47.42 -11.83 6.82
C VAL A 40 -46.15 -11.27 6.21
N GLY A 41 -45.66 -10.12 6.70
CA GLY A 41 -44.42 -9.52 6.23
C GLY A 41 -43.20 -10.42 6.47
N LEU A 42 -43.07 -11.00 7.66
CA LEU A 42 -41.93 -11.84 8.03
C LEU A 42 -41.89 -13.15 7.24
N SER A 43 -43.04 -13.72 6.87
CA SER A 43 -43.09 -14.96 6.08
C SER A 43 -42.45 -14.84 4.70
N LEU A 44 -42.45 -13.64 4.12
CA LEU A 44 -41.84 -13.35 2.82
C LEU A 44 -40.34 -13.12 2.91
N VAL A 45 -39.79 -12.80 4.09
CA VAL A 45 -38.36 -12.46 4.26
C VAL A 45 -37.42 -13.67 4.03
N PRO A 46 -37.63 -14.86 4.63
CA PRO A 46 -36.74 -16.01 4.43
C PRO A 46 -36.50 -16.42 2.97
N PRO A 47 -37.51 -16.55 2.08
CA PRO A 47 -37.27 -16.92 0.69
C PRO A 47 -36.48 -15.84 -0.06
N ILE A 48 -36.71 -14.55 0.23
CA ILE A 48 -35.96 -13.44 -0.35
C ILE A 48 -34.49 -13.50 0.06
N VAL A 49 -34.22 -13.68 1.35
CA VAL A 49 -32.87 -13.81 1.89
C VAL A 49 -32.15 -15.02 1.28
N GLY A 50 -32.85 -16.15 1.13
CA GLY A 50 -32.31 -17.35 0.47
C GLY A 50 -31.86 -17.07 -0.98
N LEU A 51 -32.72 -16.44 -1.79
CA LEU A 51 -32.38 -16.04 -3.15
C LEU A 51 -31.21 -15.05 -3.18
N ALA A 52 -31.22 -14.06 -2.28
CA ALA A 52 -30.17 -13.06 -2.19
C ALA A 52 -28.80 -13.69 -1.84
N ILE A 53 -28.75 -14.68 -0.93
CA ILE A 53 -27.51 -15.38 -0.58
C ILE A 53 -26.97 -16.17 -1.78
N VAL A 54 -27.84 -16.87 -2.52
CA VAL A 54 -27.43 -17.67 -3.69
C VAL A 54 -26.86 -16.77 -4.79
N TYR A 55 -27.61 -15.75 -5.21
CA TYR A 55 -27.15 -14.81 -6.24
C TYR A 55 -25.93 -14.00 -5.77
N GLY A 56 -25.87 -13.62 -4.49
CA GLY A 56 -24.74 -12.92 -3.90
C GLY A 56 -23.43 -13.71 -4.01
N ARG A 57 -23.47 -15.05 -3.88
CA ARG A 57 -22.28 -15.90 -4.08
C ARG A 57 -21.78 -15.89 -5.52
N PHE A 58 -22.69 -15.91 -6.50
CA PHE A 58 -22.32 -15.84 -7.93
C PHE A 58 -21.71 -14.47 -8.27
N ILE A 59 -22.34 -13.38 -7.81
CA ILE A 59 -21.81 -12.02 -7.99
C ILE A 59 -20.41 -11.93 -7.37
N LYS A 60 -20.24 -12.37 -6.11
CA LYS A 60 -18.93 -12.33 -5.44
C LYS A 60 -17.84 -13.07 -6.22
N LYS A 61 -18.15 -14.22 -6.82
CA LYS A 61 -17.20 -14.97 -7.64
C LYS A 61 -16.79 -14.18 -8.88
N ILE A 62 -17.76 -13.67 -9.64
CA ILE A 62 -17.50 -12.94 -10.89
C ILE A 62 -16.80 -11.60 -10.61
N SER A 63 -17.21 -10.85 -9.58
CA SER A 63 -16.53 -9.61 -9.19
C SER A 63 -15.06 -9.85 -8.85
N LYS A 64 -14.72 -11.02 -8.26
CA LYS A 64 -13.32 -11.39 -8.02
C LYS A 64 -12.56 -11.66 -9.32
N GLU A 65 -13.18 -12.33 -10.29
CA GLU A 65 -12.60 -12.55 -11.62
C GLU A 65 -12.35 -11.22 -12.37
N VAL A 66 -13.33 -10.31 -12.34
CA VAL A 66 -13.21 -8.94 -12.89
C VAL A 66 -12.05 -8.18 -12.24
N GLN A 67 -11.98 -8.15 -10.91
CA GLN A 67 -10.90 -7.46 -10.19
C GLN A 67 -9.51 -8.02 -10.52
N ASN A 68 -9.37 -9.35 -10.57
CA ASN A 68 -8.11 -9.99 -10.92
C ASN A 68 -7.70 -9.67 -12.36
N SER A 69 -8.63 -9.73 -13.31
CA SER A 69 -8.37 -9.40 -14.72
C SER A 69 -7.95 -7.93 -14.89
N LEU A 70 -8.65 -7.00 -14.21
CA LEU A 70 -8.30 -5.58 -14.20
C LEU A 70 -6.90 -5.33 -13.61
N ALA A 71 -6.52 -6.02 -12.53
CA ALA A 71 -5.18 -5.89 -11.95
C ALA A 71 -4.08 -6.35 -12.92
N VAL A 72 -4.27 -7.48 -13.62
CA VAL A 72 -3.32 -7.97 -14.63
C VAL A 72 -3.22 -7.00 -15.81
N LEU A 73 -4.35 -6.43 -16.24
CA LEU A 73 -4.40 -5.43 -17.31
C LEU A 73 -3.61 -4.17 -16.93
N ASN A 74 -3.86 -3.62 -15.75
CA ASN A 74 -3.20 -2.41 -15.25
C ASN A 74 -1.70 -2.60 -15.05
N THR A 75 -1.28 -3.70 -14.42
CA THR A 75 0.14 -4.01 -14.23
C THR A 75 0.87 -4.16 -15.57
N THR A 76 0.24 -4.79 -16.57
CA THR A 76 0.80 -4.88 -17.92
C THR A 76 0.94 -3.48 -18.55
N ALA A 77 -0.09 -2.64 -18.45
CA ALA A 77 -0.04 -1.28 -19.00
C ALA A 77 1.06 -0.44 -18.34
N GLU A 78 1.14 -0.49 -17.01
CA GLU A 78 2.16 0.20 -16.22
C GLU A 78 3.57 -0.25 -16.64
N GLU A 79 3.80 -1.56 -16.78
CA GLU A 79 5.09 -2.10 -17.24
C GLU A 79 5.47 -1.55 -18.63
N ARG A 80 4.54 -1.52 -19.58
CA ARG A 80 4.79 -1.02 -20.95
C ARG A 80 5.03 0.48 -21.00
N ILE A 81 4.25 1.27 -20.26
CA ILE A 81 4.37 2.73 -20.22
C ILE A 81 5.66 3.13 -19.48
N SER A 82 5.97 2.48 -18.36
CA SER A 82 7.21 2.72 -17.61
C SER A 82 8.44 2.45 -18.47
N ASN A 83 8.36 1.48 -19.37
CA ASN A 83 9.42 1.11 -20.31
C ASN A 83 9.15 1.61 -21.75
N ILE A 84 8.47 2.76 -21.92
CA ILE A 84 8.06 3.27 -23.24
C ILE A 84 9.23 3.42 -24.23
N ARG A 85 10.43 3.78 -23.75
CA ARG A 85 11.62 3.91 -24.60
C ARG A 85 11.97 2.58 -25.27
N THR A 86 11.82 1.47 -24.58
CA THR A 86 12.04 0.13 -25.13
C THR A 86 10.98 -0.20 -26.16
N VAL A 87 9.70 0.04 -25.87
CA VAL A 87 8.61 -0.19 -26.82
C VAL A 87 8.84 0.59 -28.12
N LYS A 88 9.24 1.86 -28.00
CA LYS A 88 9.58 2.76 -29.11
C LYS A 88 10.83 2.29 -29.88
N ALA A 89 11.88 1.88 -29.16
CA ALA A 89 13.12 1.41 -29.78
C ALA A 89 12.91 0.17 -30.66
N PHE A 90 11.92 -0.67 -30.34
CA PHE A 90 11.55 -1.86 -31.12
C PHE A 90 10.30 -1.67 -32.00
N ALA A 91 9.78 -0.43 -32.11
CA ALA A 91 8.60 -0.08 -32.91
C ALA A 91 7.38 -0.98 -32.65
N GLN A 92 7.13 -1.36 -31.39
CA GLN A 92 6.08 -2.31 -31.00
C GLN A 92 4.77 -1.65 -30.53
N GLU A 93 4.59 -0.34 -30.65
CA GLU A 93 3.43 0.38 -30.10
C GLU A 93 2.10 -0.19 -30.60
N SER A 94 2.00 -0.45 -31.91
CA SER A 94 0.78 -1.02 -32.50
C SER A 94 0.47 -2.42 -32.00
N ASN A 95 1.50 -3.23 -31.76
CA ASN A 95 1.34 -4.58 -31.24
C ASN A 95 0.93 -4.57 -29.76
N GLU A 96 1.52 -3.70 -28.95
CA GLU A 96 1.12 -3.52 -27.56
C GLU A 96 -0.31 -2.98 -27.43
N MET A 97 -0.72 -2.02 -28.29
CA MET A 97 -2.12 -1.57 -28.33
C MET A 97 -3.09 -2.70 -28.67
N LYS A 98 -2.78 -3.53 -29.67
CA LYS A 98 -3.61 -4.70 -30.03
C LYS A 98 -3.71 -5.72 -28.90
N ARG A 99 -2.58 -6.02 -28.23
CA ARG A 99 -2.53 -6.92 -27.07
C ARG A 99 -3.38 -6.39 -25.91
N TYR A 100 -3.29 -5.10 -25.63
CA TYR A 100 -4.09 -4.45 -24.60
C TYR A 100 -5.58 -4.48 -24.94
N SER A 101 -5.95 -4.11 -26.17
CA SER A 101 -7.34 -4.14 -26.64
C SER A 101 -7.96 -5.53 -26.48
N LYS A 102 -7.27 -6.60 -26.90
CA LYS A 102 -7.78 -7.97 -26.79
C LYS A 102 -8.12 -8.34 -25.33
N ARG A 103 -7.22 -8.01 -24.39
CA ARG A 103 -7.46 -8.30 -22.97
C ARG A 103 -8.57 -7.42 -22.38
N LEU A 104 -8.70 -6.20 -22.90
CA LEU A 104 -9.77 -5.30 -22.51
C LEU A 104 -11.14 -5.84 -22.96
N ASP A 105 -11.22 -6.43 -24.16
CA ASP A 105 -12.44 -7.10 -24.63
C ASP A 105 -12.81 -8.30 -23.73
N GLU A 106 -11.83 -9.14 -23.36
CA GLU A 106 -12.04 -10.25 -22.42
C GLU A 106 -12.53 -9.76 -21.03
N LEU A 107 -12.01 -8.62 -20.56
CA LEU A 107 -12.47 -7.97 -19.33
C LEU A 107 -13.90 -7.42 -19.48
N LEU A 108 -14.24 -6.83 -20.64
CA LEU A 108 -15.59 -6.33 -20.91
C LEU A 108 -16.62 -7.45 -20.86
N ASP A 109 -16.33 -8.63 -21.41
CA ASP A 109 -17.21 -9.79 -21.33
C ASP A 109 -17.51 -10.21 -19.88
N LEU A 110 -16.48 -10.18 -19.02
CA LEU A 110 -16.66 -10.42 -17.59
C LEU A 110 -17.51 -9.34 -16.92
N CYS A 111 -17.31 -8.07 -17.26
CA CYS A 111 -18.11 -6.95 -16.77
C CYS A 111 -19.57 -7.04 -17.21
N TYR A 112 -19.85 -7.43 -18.46
CA TYR A 112 -21.21 -7.67 -18.94
C TYR A 112 -21.88 -8.80 -18.18
N LYS A 113 -21.16 -9.90 -17.97
CA LYS A 113 -21.63 -11.02 -17.16
C LYS A 113 -21.94 -10.57 -15.73
N GLU A 114 -21.02 -9.87 -15.06
CA GLU A 114 -21.25 -9.32 -13.71
C GLU A 114 -22.48 -8.41 -13.66
N SER A 115 -22.60 -7.50 -14.63
CA SER A 115 -23.70 -6.54 -14.73
C SER A 115 -25.04 -7.24 -14.88
N TRP A 116 -25.10 -8.32 -15.67
CA TRP A 116 -26.30 -9.14 -15.80
C TRP A 116 -26.72 -9.76 -14.46
N TYR A 117 -25.81 -10.41 -13.74
CA TYR A 117 -26.12 -10.99 -12.43
C TYR A 117 -26.53 -9.94 -11.40
N ARG A 118 -25.87 -8.78 -11.39
CA ARG A 118 -26.25 -7.64 -10.55
C ARG A 118 -27.66 -7.13 -10.91
N GLY A 119 -27.95 -6.97 -12.19
CA GLY A 119 -29.27 -6.55 -12.68
C GLY A 119 -30.38 -7.47 -12.21
N VAL A 120 -30.20 -8.79 -12.37
CA VAL A 120 -31.16 -9.79 -11.88
C VAL A 120 -31.29 -9.73 -10.35
N PHE A 121 -30.18 -9.62 -9.62
CA PHE A 121 -30.18 -9.56 -8.17
C PHE A 121 -30.93 -8.33 -7.62
N PHE A 122 -30.60 -7.13 -8.13
CA PHE A 122 -31.28 -5.90 -7.71
C PHE A 122 -32.73 -5.87 -8.18
N GLY A 123 -33.03 -6.41 -9.37
CA GLY A 123 -34.39 -6.57 -9.86
C GLY A 123 -35.25 -7.47 -8.96
N LEU A 124 -34.76 -8.67 -8.61
CA LEU A 124 -35.44 -9.59 -7.70
C LEU A 124 -35.62 -8.99 -6.29
N THR A 125 -34.58 -8.35 -5.76
CA THR A 125 -34.63 -7.70 -4.44
C THR A 125 -35.64 -6.55 -4.44
N GLY A 126 -35.63 -5.70 -5.47
CA GLY A 126 -36.60 -4.61 -5.62
C GLY A 126 -38.04 -5.11 -5.76
N PHE A 127 -38.27 -6.10 -6.63
CA PHE A 127 -39.57 -6.75 -6.78
C PHE A 127 -40.07 -7.32 -5.44
N SER A 128 -39.19 -7.93 -4.66
CA SER A 128 -39.55 -8.51 -3.38
C SER A 128 -40.01 -7.47 -2.34
N GLY A 129 -39.42 -6.27 -2.35
CA GLY A 129 -39.87 -5.15 -1.51
C GLY A 129 -41.29 -4.72 -1.85
N TYR A 130 -41.61 -4.59 -3.14
CA TYR A 130 -42.97 -4.29 -3.59
C TYR A 130 -43.95 -5.42 -3.26
N ALA A 131 -43.54 -6.69 -3.38
CA ALA A 131 -44.37 -7.83 -3.02
C ALA A 131 -44.73 -7.84 -1.51
N ILE A 132 -43.79 -7.48 -0.63
CA ILE A 132 -44.05 -7.31 0.81
C ILE A 132 -45.08 -6.21 1.03
N ILE A 133 -44.89 -5.03 0.42
CA ILE A 133 -45.81 -3.89 0.57
C ILE A 133 -47.22 -4.25 0.08
N LEU A 134 -47.33 -4.86 -1.10
CA LEU A 134 -48.62 -5.29 -1.66
C LEU A 134 -49.32 -6.32 -0.78
N SER A 135 -48.58 -7.28 -0.22
CA SER A 135 -49.13 -8.30 0.68
C SER A 135 -49.66 -7.67 1.96
N VAL A 136 -48.89 -6.74 2.56
CA VAL A 136 -49.30 -6.00 3.75
C VAL A 136 -50.51 -5.11 3.48
N LEU A 137 -50.57 -4.43 2.33
CA LEU A 137 -51.73 -3.61 1.94
C LEU A 137 -52.98 -4.45 1.67
N TYR A 138 -52.85 -5.61 1.03
CA TYR A 138 -53.97 -6.49 0.76
C TYR A 138 -54.55 -7.05 2.06
N TYR A 139 -53.74 -7.71 2.89
CA TYR A 139 -54.19 -8.24 4.17
C TYR A 139 -54.62 -7.13 5.13
N GLY A 140 -53.88 -6.02 5.19
CA GLY A 140 -54.24 -4.86 6.00
C GLY A 140 -55.53 -4.19 5.55
N GLY A 141 -55.82 -4.17 4.24
CA GLY A 141 -57.07 -3.67 3.70
C GLY A 141 -58.28 -4.52 4.08
N VAL A 142 -58.13 -5.86 4.06
CA VAL A 142 -59.16 -6.78 4.56
C VAL A 142 -59.39 -6.57 6.06
N MET A 143 -58.31 -6.49 6.85
CA MET A 143 -58.39 -6.22 8.29
C MET A 143 -59.06 -4.87 8.61
N LEU A 144 -58.83 -3.85 7.77
CA LEU A 144 -59.49 -2.55 7.88
C LEU A 144 -60.99 -2.66 7.58
N ALA A 145 -61.38 -3.41 6.54
CA ALA A 145 -62.78 -3.63 6.20
C ALA A 145 -63.54 -4.38 7.31
N GLU A 146 -62.87 -5.32 7.99
CA GLU A 146 -63.37 -6.04 9.16
C GLU A 146 -63.31 -5.22 10.47
N SER A 147 -62.85 -3.95 10.42
CA SER A 147 -62.67 -3.07 11.58
C SER A 147 -61.73 -3.60 12.67
N THR A 148 -60.81 -4.50 12.32
CA THR A 148 -59.83 -5.09 13.26
C THR A 148 -58.60 -4.18 13.47
N ILE A 149 -58.29 -3.32 12.50
CA ILE A 149 -57.24 -2.29 12.60
C ILE A 149 -57.76 -0.94 12.08
N SER A 150 -57.16 0.15 12.56
CA SER A 150 -57.43 1.50 12.04
C SER A 150 -56.54 1.82 10.83
N VAL A 151 -56.95 2.81 10.03
CA VAL A 151 -56.11 3.38 8.95
C VAL A 151 -54.78 3.93 9.49
N GLY A 152 -54.82 4.49 10.70
CA GLY A 152 -53.63 4.98 11.41
C GLY A 152 -52.65 3.85 11.71
N ASN A 153 -53.14 2.71 12.20
CA ASN A 153 -52.32 1.54 12.50
C ASN A 153 -51.69 0.95 11.23
N LEU A 154 -52.45 0.82 10.14
CA LEU A 154 -51.93 0.34 8.86
C LEU A 154 -50.85 1.28 8.29
N SER A 155 -51.09 2.59 8.36
CA SER A 155 -50.12 3.61 7.93
C SER A 155 -48.84 3.57 8.77
N ALA A 156 -48.98 3.49 10.10
CA ALA A 156 -47.85 3.38 11.02
C ALA A 156 -47.04 2.11 10.76
N PHE A 157 -47.70 0.97 10.52
CA PHE A 157 -47.05 -0.29 10.20
C PHE A 157 -46.18 -0.19 8.94
N LEU A 158 -46.69 0.42 7.87
CA LEU A 158 -45.93 0.63 6.63
C LEU A 158 -44.70 1.53 6.85
N LEU A 159 -44.83 2.59 7.66
CA LEU A 159 -43.70 3.44 8.03
C LEU A 159 -42.65 2.66 8.83
N TYR A 160 -43.06 1.90 9.85
CA TYR A 160 -42.14 1.07 10.63
C TYR A 160 -41.45 0.01 9.78
N ALA A 161 -42.16 -0.63 8.85
CA ALA A 161 -41.59 -1.58 7.90
C ALA A 161 -40.54 -0.91 6.99
N GLY A 162 -40.81 0.29 6.48
CA GLY A 162 -39.86 1.06 5.67
C GLY A 162 -38.58 1.42 6.44
N TYR A 163 -38.71 1.96 7.65
CA TYR A 163 -37.56 2.27 8.51
C TYR A 163 -36.77 1.02 8.92
N THR A 164 -37.45 -0.09 9.16
CA THR A 164 -36.83 -1.40 9.43
C THR A 164 -36.02 -1.87 8.22
N GLY A 165 -36.57 -1.74 7.00
CA GLY A 165 -35.85 -2.10 5.78
C GLY A 165 -34.57 -1.29 5.56
N ILE A 166 -34.63 0.04 5.76
CA ILE A 166 -33.45 0.92 5.66
C ILE A 166 -32.40 0.54 6.72
N SER A 167 -32.83 0.30 7.95
CA SER A 167 -31.92 -0.01 9.05
C SER A 167 -31.29 -1.40 8.96
N ILE A 168 -31.98 -2.41 8.42
CA ILE A 168 -31.37 -3.71 8.10
C ILE A 168 -30.23 -3.55 7.07
N ASN A 169 -30.43 -2.70 6.04
CA ASN A 169 -29.36 -2.39 5.09
C ASN A 169 -28.17 -1.70 5.79
N GLY A 170 -28.45 -0.76 6.70
CA GLY A 170 -27.45 -0.11 7.54
C GLY A 170 -26.63 -1.09 8.38
N ILE A 171 -27.26 -2.09 9.02
CA ILE A 171 -26.57 -3.14 9.78
C ILE A 171 -25.66 -3.97 8.85
N SER A 172 -26.13 -4.33 7.66
CA SER A 172 -25.33 -5.10 6.69
C SER A 172 -24.09 -4.32 6.23
N ASN A 173 -24.24 -3.03 5.94
CA ASN A 173 -23.11 -2.16 5.59
C ASN A 173 -22.15 -2.01 6.76
N PHE A 174 -22.67 -1.80 7.98
CA PHE A 174 -21.88 -1.74 9.21
C PHE A 174 -21.01 -2.97 9.40
N TYR A 175 -21.61 -4.16 9.31
CA TYR A 175 -20.89 -5.43 9.43
C TYR A 175 -19.79 -5.55 8.37
N THR A 176 -20.10 -5.21 7.12
CA THR A 176 -19.14 -5.31 6.01
C THR A 176 -17.95 -4.37 6.20
N GLU A 177 -18.20 -3.11 6.52
CA GLU A 177 -17.16 -2.11 6.75
C GLU A 177 -16.32 -2.43 7.99
N LEU A 178 -16.96 -2.89 9.08
CA LEU A 178 -16.26 -3.28 10.30
C LEU A 178 -15.29 -4.44 10.03
N ASN A 179 -15.71 -5.47 9.29
CA ASN A 179 -14.83 -6.58 8.91
C ASN A 179 -13.65 -6.12 8.04
N ARG A 180 -13.89 -5.20 7.10
CA ARG A 180 -12.80 -4.62 6.29
C ARG A 180 -11.81 -3.84 7.15
N ALA A 181 -12.31 -3.08 8.12
CA ALA A 181 -11.49 -2.31 9.04
C ALA A 181 -10.68 -3.21 9.99
N LEU A 182 -11.26 -4.30 10.49
CA LEU A 182 -10.53 -5.30 11.28
C LEU A 182 -9.38 -5.92 10.49
N GLY A 183 -9.60 -6.29 9.23
CA GLY A 183 -8.55 -6.80 8.35
C GLY A 183 -7.45 -5.77 8.04
N ALA A 184 -7.82 -4.51 7.83
CA ALA A 184 -6.87 -3.41 7.63
C ALA A 184 -6.06 -3.12 8.91
N SER A 185 -6.73 -3.14 10.07
CA SER A 185 -6.12 -2.92 11.37
C SER A 185 -5.08 -3.99 11.70
N SER A 186 -5.37 -5.27 11.42
CA SER A 186 -4.40 -6.35 11.60
C SER A 186 -3.09 -6.10 10.85
N ARG A 187 -3.15 -5.64 9.59
CA ARG A 187 -1.94 -5.31 8.82
C ARG A 187 -1.21 -4.10 9.38
N LEU A 188 -1.95 -3.06 9.80
CA LEU A 188 -1.33 -1.87 10.41
C LEU A 188 -0.58 -2.24 11.69
N PHE A 189 -1.19 -3.02 12.58
CA PHE A 189 -0.54 -3.46 13.81
C PHE A 189 0.62 -4.42 13.54
N GLU A 190 0.52 -5.29 12.53
CA GLU A 190 1.66 -6.10 12.09
C GLU A 190 2.87 -5.23 11.72
N PHE A 191 2.67 -4.09 11.04
CA PHE A 191 3.74 -3.15 10.73
C PHE A 191 4.24 -2.35 11.94
N ILE A 192 3.34 -1.87 12.79
CA ILE A 192 3.67 -1.06 13.98
C ILE A 192 4.45 -1.89 15.00
N ASP A 193 4.02 -3.13 15.24
CA ASP A 193 4.60 -4.02 16.26
C ASP A 193 5.84 -4.78 15.73
N ARG A 194 6.15 -4.66 14.43
CA ARG A 194 7.32 -5.31 13.82
C ARG A 194 8.60 -4.75 14.40
N LYS A 195 9.32 -5.60 15.14
CA LYS A 195 10.69 -5.31 15.57
C LYS A 195 11.67 -5.53 14.42
N PRO A 196 12.46 -4.52 14.01
CA PRO A 196 13.45 -4.69 12.94
C PRO A 196 14.61 -5.56 13.43
N ARG A 197 15.18 -6.39 12.53
CA ARG A 197 16.33 -7.25 12.85
C ARG A 197 17.59 -6.44 13.16
N ILE A 198 17.81 -5.40 12.37
CA ILE A 198 18.84 -4.39 12.62
C ILE A 198 18.16 -3.27 13.41
N PRO A 199 18.61 -2.94 14.62
CA PRO A 199 18.05 -1.85 15.41
C PRO A 199 18.09 -0.52 14.65
N ILE A 200 17.14 0.37 14.91
CA ILE A 200 17.15 1.72 14.31
C ILE A 200 18.23 2.58 14.99
N SER A 201 18.40 2.42 16.30
CA SER A 201 19.39 3.09 17.13
C SER A 201 19.74 2.19 18.32
N GLY A 202 20.81 2.55 19.03
CA GLY A 202 21.36 1.80 20.15
C GLY A 202 22.59 1.00 19.73
N GLY A 203 23.45 0.72 20.70
CA GLY A 203 24.78 0.14 20.50
C GLY A 203 25.87 1.07 21.03
N LYS A 204 27.11 0.71 20.78
CA LYS A 204 28.29 1.47 21.20
C LYS A 204 28.58 2.59 20.19
N ILE A 205 28.80 3.79 20.70
CA ILE A 205 29.36 4.91 19.93
C ILE A 205 30.82 5.04 20.34
N LEU A 206 31.74 5.05 19.37
CA LEU A 206 33.15 5.21 19.66
C LEU A 206 33.46 6.69 19.96
N SER A 207 34.24 6.93 21.01
CA SER A 207 34.61 8.28 21.45
C SER A 207 35.81 8.86 20.71
N HIS A 208 36.57 8.01 20.03
CA HIS A 208 37.75 8.38 19.25
C HIS A 208 37.42 8.41 17.76
N PRO A 209 38.10 9.26 16.97
CA PRO A 209 38.00 9.23 15.52
C PRO A 209 38.36 7.84 14.98
N LEU A 210 37.65 7.40 13.95
CA LEU A 210 37.97 6.16 13.24
C LEU A 210 39.27 6.33 12.44
N THR A 211 40.11 5.30 12.45
CA THR A 211 41.26 5.20 11.54
C THR A 211 40.85 4.62 10.18
N GLY A 212 39.80 3.80 10.16
CA GLY A 212 39.19 3.26 8.94
C GLY A 212 39.73 1.90 8.53
N ASP A 213 40.21 1.10 9.49
CA ASP A 213 40.61 -0.29 9.28
C ASP A 213 39.36 -1.20 9.28
N ILE A 214 39.14 -1.94 8.19
CA ILE A 214 37.95 -2.77 8.02
C ILE A 214 38.35 -4.21 7.74
N LEU A 215 37.85 -5.15 8.56
CA LEU A 215 38.09 -6.58 8.39
C LEU A 215 36.79 -7.34 8.19
N PHE A 216 36.67 -8.02 7.06
CA PHE A 216 35.68 -9.07 6.82
C PHE A 216 36.29 -10.41 7.18
N ASN A 217 35.71 -11.12 8.14
CA ASN A 217 36.22 -12.40 8.64
C ASN A 217 35.18 -13.52 8.46
N ASN A 218 35.51 -14.50 7.61
CA ASN A 218 34.72 -15.70 7.32
C ASN A 218 33.24 -15.41 7.01
N ILE A 219 33.00 -14.46 6.12
CA ILE A 219 31.67 -13.98 5.79
C ILE A 219 30.92 -14.96 4.89
N ASN A 220 29.77 -15.41 5.38
CA ASN A 220 28.75 -16.13 4.62
C ASN A 220 27.50 -15.26 4.48
N PHE A 221 27.03 -15.05 3.26
CA PHE A 221 25.89 -14.18 3.00
C PHE A 221 25.03 -14.62 1.82
N SER A 222 23.72 -14.62 2.04
CA SER A 222 22.66 -14.69 1.04
C SER A 222 21.69 -13.52 1.24
N TYR A 223 21.08 -13.02 0.16
CA TYR A 223 20.01 -12.04 0.30
C TYR A 223 18.73 -12.69 0.83
N PRO A 224 17.96 -12.03 1.74
CA PRO A 224 16.74 -12.58 2.33
C PRO A 224 15.68 -13.05 1.32
N ALA A 225 15.61 -12.41 0.15
CA ALA A 225 14.67 -12.78 -0.91
C ALA A 225 15.04 -14.11 -1.61
N ARG A 226 16.28 -14.57 -1.45
CA ARG A 226 16.85 -15.76 -2.10
C ARG A 226 17.87 -16.43 -1.18
N ASP A 227 17.44 -16.86 0.01
CA ASP A 227 18.33 -17.46 1.03
C ASP A 227 19.13 -18.68 0.52
N ASN A 228 18.55 -19.43 -0.44
CA ASN A 228 19.18 -20.59 -1.06
C ASN A 228 20.27 -20.25 -2.11
N CYS A 229 20.53 -18.96 -2.35
CA CYS A 229 21.52 -18.50 -3.32
C CYS A 229 22.65 -17.73 -2.59
N PRO A 230 23.68 -18.44 -2.09
CA PRO A 230 24.81 -17.82 -1.42
C PRO A 230 25.62 -16.93 -2.37
N ILE A 231 25.84 -15.69 -1.96
CA ILE A 231 26.59 -14.67 -2.69
C ILE A 231 28.06 -14.60 -2.23
N LEU A 232 28.28 -14.57 -0.91
CA LEU A 232 29.62 -14.64 -0.31
C LEU A 232 29.74 -15.95 0.46
N LYS A 233 30.86 -16.65 0.25
CA LYS A 233 31.18 -17.94 0.87
C LYS A 233 32.59 -17.88 1.45
N ASP A 234 32.70 -18.05 2.77
CA ASP A 234 33.93 -18.02 3.56
C ASP A 234 34.82 -16.82 3.18
N PHE A 235 34.19 -15.67 2.96
CA PHE A 235 34.84 -14.49 2.39
C PHE A 235 35.66 -13.76 3.44
N ASN A 236 36.92 -13.48 3.11
CA ASN A 236 37.87 -12.76 3.94
C ASN A 236 38.47 -11.58 3.17
N LEU A 237 38.48 -10.39 3.78
CA LEU A 237 39.02 -9.17 3.17
C LEU A 237 39.50 -8.22 4.27
N HIS A 238 40.70 -7.68 4.12
CA HIS A 238 41.22 -6.62 4.97
C HIS A 238 41.42 -5.35 4.15
N LEU A 239 40.67 -4.29 4.48
CA LEU A 239 40.85 -2.95 3.93
C LEU A 239 41.60 -2.14 4.97
N LYS A 240 42.89 -1.88 4.71
CA LYS A 240 43.74 -1.13 5.63
C LYS A 240 43.32 0.35 5.67
N GLU A 241 43.48 0.96 6.84
CA GLU A 241 43.36 2.40 7.02
C GLU A 241 44.16 3.20 5.98
N CYS A 242 43.66 4.38 5.61
CA CYS A 242 44.32 5.32 4.69
C CYS A 242 44.73 4.74 3.32
N SER A 243 44.07 3.68 2.84
CA SER A 243 44.38 3.04 1.56
C SER A 243 43.23 3.09 0.57
N VAL A 244 43.55 3.26 -0.72
CA VAL A 244 42.57 3.17 -1.81
C VAL A 244 42.56 1.74 -2.33
N ASN A 245 41.45 1.04 -2.07
CA ASN A 245 41.28 -0.35 -2.48
C ASN A 245 40.31 -0.46 -3.66
N ALA A 246 40.66 -1.25 -4.66
CA ALA A 246 39.81 -1.53 -5.81
C ALA A 246 39.38 -3.00 -5.82
N ILE A 247 38.06 -3.25 -5.78
CA ILE A 247 37.50 -4.61 -5.83
C ILE A 247 37.05 -4.89 -7.27
N VAL A 248 37.74 -5.82 -7.93
CA VAL A 248 37.48 -6.21 -9.31
C VAL A 248 36.98 -7.65 -9.40
N GLY A 249 36.13 -7.94 -10.37
CA GLY A 249 35.59 -9.29 -10.58
C GLY A 249 34.37 -9.30 -11.50
N PRO A 250 33.95 -10.49 -11.96
CA PRO A 250 32.85 -10.64 -12.91
C PRO A 250 31.52 -10.12 -12.34
N SER A 251 30.54 -9.81 -13.20
CA SER A 251 29.20 -9.45 -12.76
C SER A 251 28.59 -10.54 -11.86
N GLY A 252 27.95 -10.15 -10.76
CA GLY A 252 27.35 -11.08 -9.80
C GLY A 252 28.31 -11.65 -8.72
N SER A 253 29.59 -11.29 -8.73
CA SER A 253 30.58 -11.74 -7.71
C SER A 253 30.42 -11.16 -6.30
N GLY A 254 29.36 -10.40 -6.02
CA GLY A 254 29.12 -9.82 -4.69
C GLY A 254 29.84 -8.51 -4.39
N LYS A 255 30.48 -7.86 -5.37
CA LYS A 255 31.18 -6.56 -5.19
C LYS A 255 30.33 -5.50 -4.49
N SER A 256 29.12 -5.25 -5.01
CA SER A 256 28.19 -4.29 -4.41
C SER A 256 27.67 -4.77 -3.06
N THR A 257 27.58 -6.09 -2.86
CA THR A 257 27.15 -6.70 -1.59
C THR A 257 28.12 -6.38 -0.45
N ILE A 258 29.44 -6.34 -0.72
CA ILE A 258 30.46 -5.95 0.26
C ILE A 258 30.17 -4.53 0.79
N ALA A 259 29.86 -3.57 -0.10
CA ALA A 259 29.52 -2.21 0.30
C ALA A 259 28.22 -2.15 1.13
N LEU A 260 27.20 -2.94 0.76
CA LEU A 260 25.93 -2.97 1.50
C LEU A 260 26.07 -3.60 2.90
N LEU A 261 26.95 -4.59 3.04
CA LEU A 261 27.31 -5.19 4.32
C LEU A 261 28.10 -4.23 5.20
N LEU A 262 29.04 -3.47 4.62
CA LEU A 262 29.80 -2.44 5.34
C LEU A 262 28.91 -1.31 5.87
N LEU A 263 27.89 -0.92 5.09
CA LEU A 263 26.85 0.04 5.52
C LEU A 263 25.86 -0.56 6.53
N ARG A 264 26.03 -1.84 6.89
CA ARG A 264 25.12 -2.62 7.74
C ARG A 264 23.66 -2.48 7.29
N LEU A 265 23.43 -2.54 5.98
CA LEU A 265 22.08 -2.67 5.40
C LEU A 265 21.60 -4.12 5.48
N TYR A 266 22.55 -5.05 5.61
CA TYR A 266 22.33 -6.45 5.88
C TYR A 266 23.34 -6.92 6.92
N ASP A 267 22.95 -7.88 7.75
CA ASP A 267 23.90 -8.62 8.58
C ASP A 267 24.32 -9.92 7.85
N PRO A 268 25.60 -10.34 7.97
CA PRO A 268 26.03 -11.62 7.44
C PRO A 268 25.39 -12.78 8.23
N MET A 269 25.18 -13.91 7.54
CA MET A 269 24.61 -15.12 8.14
C MET A 269 25.63 -15.81 9.07
N ALA A 270 26.92 -15.75 8.70
CA ALA A 270 28.03 -16.19 9.55
C ALA A 270 29.25 -15.29 9.32
N GLY A 271 30.18 -15.30 10.27
CA GLY A 271 31.32 -14.40 10.30
C GLY A 271 30.99 -13.04 10.92
N GLY A 272 31.95 -12.13 10.85
CA GLY A 272 31.87 -10.79 11.43
C GLY A 272 32.60 -9.75 10.59
N ILE A 273 32.12 -8.52 10.66
CA ILE A 273 32.75 -7.37 10.00
C ILE A 273 33.21 -6.44 11.11
N LEU A 274 34.52 -6.21 11.21
CA LEU A 274 35.11 -5.35 12.21
C LEU A 274 35.42 -3.99 11.58
N LEU A 275 35.08 -2.92 12.29
CA LEU A 275 35.48 -1.54 12.01
C LEU A 275 36.37 -1.07 13.16
N ASP A 276 37.65 -0.82 12.88
CA ASP A 276 38.70 -0.53 13.87
C ASP A 276 38.69 -1.55 15.04
N GLY A 277 38.58 -2.83 14.70
CA GLY A 277 38.55 -3.94 15.66
C GLY A 277 37.23 -4.13 16.44
N ASN A 278 36.22 -3.27 16.25
CA ASN A 278 34.91 -3.42 16.88
C ASN A 278 33.93 -4.08 15.90
N ASP A 279 33.13 -5.06 16.35
CA ASP A 279 32.12 -5.68 15.48
C ASP A 279 31.04 -4.66 15.10
N LEU A 280 30.78 -4.51 13.81
CA LEU A 280 29.71 -3.67 13.28
C LEU A 280 28.36 -3.94 13.94
N LYS A 281 28.10 -5.17 14.42
CA LYS A 281 26.86 -5.54 15.12
C LYS A 281 26.67 -4.84 16.47
N GLU A 282 27.77 -4.53 17.15
CA GLU A 282 27.79 -3.91 18.49
C GLU A 282 27.70 -2.38 18.42
N LEU A 283 28.07 -1.79 17.28
CA LEU A 283 28.07 -0.35 17.07
C LEU A 283 26.66 0.18 16.80
N ASP A 284 26.44 1.46 17.11
CA ASP A 284 25.19 2.14 16.77
C ASP A 284 25.03 2.28 15.23
N PRO A 285 23.95 1.76 14.62
CA PRO A 285 23.77 1.76 13.17
C PRO A 285 23.67 3.13 12.52
N VAL A 286 23.17 4.15 13.23
CA VAL A 286 23.08 5.53 12.71
C VAL A 286 24.46 6.16 12.74
N TRP A 287 25.18 5.99 13.86
CA TRP A 287 26.55 6.46 14.00
C TRP A 287 27.47 5.88 12.91
N VAL A 288 27.45 4.55 12.68
CA VAL A 288 28.26 3.90 11.63
C VAL A 288 28.00 4.53 10.25
N LYS A 289 26.72 4.74 9.88
CA LYS A 289 26.36 5.33 8.59
C LYS A 289 26.76 6.80 8.46
N ASN A 290 26.92 7.51 9.58
CA ASN A 290 27.43 8.88 9.58
C ASN A 290 28.94 8.93 9.35
N GLN A 291 29.67 7.87 9.68
CA GLN A 291 31.12 7.77 9.44
C GLN A 291 31.48 7.33 8.01
N ILE A 292 30.50 6.87 7.21
CA ILE A 292 30.74 6.28 5.89
C ILE A 292 30.06 7.12 4.81
N GLY A 293 30.86 7.70 3.91
CA GLY A 293 30.40 8.27 2.65
C GLY A 293 30.06 7.15 1.65
N PHE A 294 28.90 7.25 1.00
CA PHE A 294 28.45 6.24 0.03
C PHE A 294 27.95 6.88 -1.26
N VAL A 295 28.42 6.37 -2.40
CA VAL A 295 27.96 6.75 -3.73
C VAL A 295 27.46 5.48 -4.44
N ALA A 296 26.16 5.43 -4.72
CA ALA A 296 25.56 4.31 -5.42
C ALA A 296 25.98 4.26 -6.90
N GLN A 297 26.00 3.06 -7.48
CA GLN A 297 26.25 2.85 -8.91
C GLN A 297 25.27 3.63 -9.79
N GLU A 298 23.99 3.62 -9.42
CA GLU A 298 22.95 4.45 -10.03
C GLU A 298 22.45 5.46 -8.99
N PRO A 299 22.95 6.70 -9.00
CA PRO A 299 22.62 7.70 -8.00
C PRO A 299 21.17 8.16 -8.14
N VAL A 300 20.44 8.14 -7.03
CA VAL A 300 19.07 8.64 -6.92
C VAL A 300 19.06 9.96 -6.16
N LEU A 301 18.40 10.95 -6.75
CA LEU A 301 18.12 12.24 -6.13
C LEU A 301 16.65 12.31 -5.72
N PHE A 302 16.38 12.94 -4.59
CA PHE A 302 15.04 13.20 -4.10
C PHE A 302 14.44 14.42 -4.81
N SER A 303 13.11 14.45 -4.87
CA SER A 303 12.38 15.63 -5.34
C SER A 303 12.68 16.82 -4.42
N GLY A 304 13.22 17.89 -4.98
CA GLY A 304 13.74 19.04 -4.21
C GLY A 304 14.78 19.78 -5.02
N THR A 305 15.54 20.68 -4.40
CA THR A 305 16.62 21.41 -5.08
C THR A 305 17.92 20.60 -5.12
N ILE A 306 18.88 21.00 -5.96
CA ILE A 306 20.25 20.44 -5.92
C ILE A 306 20.87 20.68 -4.55
N ARG A 307 20.68 21.88 -3.98
CA ARG A 307 21.11 22.27 -2.64
C ARG A 307 20.60 21.31 -1.57
N GLU A 308 19.29 21.07 -1.51
CA GLU A 308 18.66 20.15 -0.56
C GLU A 308 19.19 18.72 -0.73
N ASN A 309 19.42 18.30 -1.98
CA ASN A 309 19.97 16.99 -2.27
C ASN A 309 21.42 16.84 -1.80
N ILE A 310 22.23 17.91 -1.77
CA ILE A 310 23.57 17.88 -1.19
C ILE A 310 23.47 17.89 0.34
N GLY A 311 22.68 18.81 0.91
CA GLY A 311 22.44 18.94 2.34
C GLY A 311 21.82 17.69 3.00
N TYR A 312 21.14 16.83 2.24
CA TYR A 312 20.68 15.53 2.73
C TYR A 312 21.81 14.62 3.26
N GLY A 313 23.06 14.86 2.86
CA GLY A 313 24.21 14.14 3.41
C GLY A 313 24.44 14.41 4.90
N ARG A 314 24.13 15.63 5.36
CA ARG A 314 24.22 16.09 6.75
C ARG A 314 23.30 17.30 6.98
N GLU A 315 22.21 17.10 7.72
CA GLU A 315 21.14 18.10 7.90
C GLU A 315 21.62 19.43 8.51
N GLU A 316 22.64 19.39 9.36
CA GLU A 316 23.19 20.58 10.04
C GLU A 316 24.32 21.27 9.25
N ALA A 317 24.57 20.89 8.00
CA ALA A 317 25.65 21.49 7.21
C ALA A 317 25.37 22.97 6.88
N SER A 318 26.41 23.80 7.02
CA SER A 318 26.33 25.22 6.68
C SER A 318 26.29 25.42 5.16
N GLU A 319 25.81 26.58 4.73
CA GLU A 319 25.79 26.95 3.31
C GLU A 319 27.20 26.93 2.68
N GLU A 320 28.22 27.32 3.45
CA GLU A 320 29.62 27.30 3.02
C GLU A 320 30.11 25.87 2.77
N GLU A 321 29.72 24.92 3.62
CA GLU A 321 30.07 23.51 3.48
C GLU A 321 29.36 22.87 2.28
N ILE A 322 28.10 23.23 2.03
CA ILE A 322 27.35 22.80 0.85
C ILE A 322 28.02 23.31 -0.43
N LEU A 323 28.41 24.60 -0.45
CA LEU A 323 29.12 25.20 -1.59
C LEU A 323 30.48 24.55 -1.82
N GLU A 324 31.23 24.26 -0.76
CA GLU A 324 32.53 23.61 -0.86
C GLU A 324 32.40 22.16 -1.36
N ALA A 325 31.45 21.39 -0.86
CA ALA A 325 31.16 20.05 -1.37
C ALA A 325 30.72 20.07 -2.84
N ALA A 326 29.89 21.05 -3.23
CA ALA A 326 29.49 21.27 -4.62
C ALA A 326 30.69 21.63 -5.52
N ARG A 327 31.63 22.41 -5.01
CA ARG A 327 32.87 22.77 -5.71
C ARG A 327 33.77 21.56 -5.92
N LEU A 328 34.05 20.80 -4.86
CA LEU A 328 34.90 19.61 -4.90
C LEU A 328 34.36 18.53 -5.85
N ALA A 329 33.03 18.38 -5.94
CA ALA A 329 32.38 17.44 -6.83
C ALA A 329 32.11 17.98 -8.25
N ASN A 330 32.59 19.18 -8.60
CA ASN A 330 32.34 19.86 -9.88
C ASN A 330 30.84 20.02 -10.22
N VAL A 331 30.01 20.26 -9.21
CA VAL A 331 28.58 20.57 -9.38
C VAL A 331 28.40 21.99 -9.90
N LEU A 332 29.22 22.93 -9.41
CA LEU A 332 29.12 24.35 -9.76
C LEU A 332 29.24 24.61 -11.27
N GLU A 333 30.08 23.85 -11.98
CA GLU A 333 30.33 23.98 -13.42
C GLU A 333 29.04 23.96 -14.28
N PHE A 334 28.07 23.13 -13.88
CA PHE A 334 26.81 23.04 -14.62
C PHE A 334 25.70 23.85 -13.98
N THR A 335 25.72 24.06 -12.66
CA THR A 335 24.70 24.87 -11.99
C THR A 335 24.87 26.36 -12.29
N GLU A 336 26.09 26.85 -12.52
CA GLU A 336 26.33 28.23 -12.98
C GLU A 336 25.63 28.56 -14.31
N ARG A 337 25.41 27.55 -15.15
CA ARG A 337 24.70 27.68 -16.43
C ARG A 337 23.18 27.53 -16.29
N MET A 338 22.71 27.17 -15.10
CA MET A 338 21.29 27.04 -14.78
C MET A 338 20.77 28.36 -14.22
N SER A 339 19.58 28.77 -14.65
CA SER A 339 18.96 30.03 -14.19
C SER A 339 18.75 30.10 -12.68
N ALA A 340 18.59 28.94 -12.02
CA ALA A 340 18.35 28.84 -10.58
C ALA A 340 19.57 28.29 -9.80
N GLY A 341 20.72 28.07 -10.43
CA GLY A 341 21.92 27.60 -9.72
C GLY A 341 21.68 26.31 -8.94
N LEU A 342 22.10 26.29 -7.67
CA LEU A 342 21.87 25.19 -6.72
C LEU A 342 20.39 25.04 -6.33
N ASP A 343 19.57 26.06 -6.54
CA ASP A 343 18.12 26.03 -6.28
C ASP A 343 17.33 25.44 -7.45
N THR A 344 18.02 24.93 -8.48
CA THR A 344 17.40 24.20 -9.57
C THR A 344 16.65 22.98 -9.04
N LEU A 345 15.36 22.87 -9.38
CA LEU A 345 14.51 21.77 -8.99
C LEU A 345 14.87 20.47 -9.74
N VAL A 346 15.03 19.42 -8.96
CA VAL A 346 15.26 18.05 -9.36
C VAL A 346 13.92 17.33 -9.25
N GLY A 347 13.32 16.96 -10.39
CA GLY A 347 12.03 16.23 -10.41
C GLY A 347 12.14 14.80 -9.91
N GLU A 348 11.04 14.04 -9.91
CA GLU A 348 11.01 12.63 -9.48
C GLU A 348 12.13 11.83 -10.18
N ARG A 349 13.04 11.20 -9.40
CA ARG A 349 14.25 10.48 -9.88
C ARG A 349 15.29 11.32 -10.65
N GLY A 350 15.24 12.66 -10.58
CA GLY A 350 16.23 13.55 -11.19
C GLY A 350 16.22 13.58 -12.71
N ILE A 351 15.02 13.51 -13.31
CA ILE A 351 14.80 13.52 -14.77
C ILE A 351 15.29 14.84 -15.43
N THR A 352 15.48 15.92 -14.66
CA THR A 352 16.05 17.19 -15.15
C THR A 352 17.58 17.17 -15.33
N LEU A 353 18.28 16.18 -14.76
CA LEU A 353 19.74 16.08 -14.80
C LEU A 353 20.19 14.89 -15.66
N SER A 354 21.29 15.08 -16.38
CA SER A 354 22.01 13.98 -17.03
C SER A 354 22.57 12.99 -16.00
N GLY A 355 22.90 11.76 -16.44
CA GLY A 355 23.45 10.73 -15.54
C GLY A 355 24.72 11.19 -14.81
N GLY A 356 25.66 11.83 -15.53
CA GLY A 356 26.88 12.36 -14.94
C GLY A 356 26.64 13.51 -13.95
N GLN A 357 25.66 14.39 -14.23
CA GLN A 357 25.28 15.45 -13.27
C GLN A 357 24.70 14.85 -11.99
N ARG A 358 23.81 13.85 -12.08
CA ARG A 358 23.30 13.15 -10.89
C ARG A 358 24.41 12.50 -10.08
N GLN A 359 25.40 11.92 -10.75
CA GLN A 359 26.56 11.32 -10.08
C GLN A 359 27.40 12.36 -9.35
N ARG A 360 27.66 13.53 -9.95
CA ARG A 360 28.37 14.63 -9.27
C ARG A 360 27.62 15.15 -8.04
N VAL A 361 26.29 15.29 -8.12
CA VAL A 361 25.47 15.67 -6.95
C VAL A 361 25.53 14.60 -5.86
N ALA A 362 25.49 13.32 -6.21
CA ALA A 362 25.63 12.24 -5.23
C ALA A 362 27.03 12.18 -4.59
N ILE A 363 28.09 12.52 -5.34
CA ILE A 363 29.45 12.68 -4.80
C ILE A 363 29.50 13.84 -3.81
N ALA A 364 28.95 15.02 -4.16
CA ALA A 364 28.86 16.15 -3.23
C ALA A 364 28.12 15.78 -1.94
N ARG A 365 26.99 15.06 -2.04
CA ARG A 365 26.25 14.52 -0.88
C ARG A 365 27.11 13.61 0.00
N ALA A 366 28.00 12.82 -0.59
CA ALA A 366 28.89 11.94 0.16
C ALA A 366 30.06 12.70 0.82
N LEU A 367 30.54 13.79 0.19
CA LEU A 367 31.65 14.61 0.68
C LEU A 367 31.30 15.55 1.84
N ILE A 368 30.02 15.85 2.05
CA ILE A 368 29.58 16.74 3.14
C ILE A 368 29.52 16.06 4.51
N LYS A 369 29.70 14.73 4.52
CA LYS A 369 29.94 13.94 5.73
C LYS A 369 31.42 13.93 6.03
#